data_AF-J0QZN4-F1
#
_entry.id   AF-J0QZN4-F1
#
_cell.length_a   1.000
_cell.length_b   1.000
_cell.length_c   1.000
_cell.angle_alpha   90.00
_cell.angle_beta   90.00
_cell.angle_gamma   90.00
#
_symmetry.space_group_name_H-M   'P 1'
#
loop_
_entity.id
_entity.type
_entity.pdbx_description
1 polymer ?
#
loop_
_entity_poly.entity_id
_entity_poly.type
_entity_poly.pdbx_seq_one_letter_code
_entity_poly.pdbx_strand_id
1 'polypeptide(L)'
;MPLSTRIAPNLPYLRRFARAVTGSQSSGDAYVAAMLEALIADIGIFPECTNNRISVYKLFCQLFDQTTPQIAEPLPQFDLEQKTRAKLSHLMPRARQAFLLIAVEGFNEQEAMEILQLSLNDFRDLLSEASRDISQQVATRIMIIEDEPLIAMDIEQLVESLGHQVVGIARTRDEAVNLYKKQRPGMILADIQLADNSSGIDAVNDILEADEIPVIFITAFPERLLTGERPEPTFLVTKPFNPDMVKALISQALFFQENASKVA
;
A
#
# COMPACT_ATOMS: atom_id res chain seq x y z
N MET A 1 -5.77 12.72 -28.79
CA MET A 1 -5.68 11.37 -28.19
C MET A 1 -6.83 11.24 -27.21
N PRO A 2 -7.67 10.18 -27.28
CA PRO A 2 -8.84 10.06 -26.41
C PRO A 2 -8.42 9.95 -24.94
N LEU A 3 -9.24 10.50 -24.03
CA LEU A 3 -8.91 10.55 -22.60
C LEU A 3 -8.70 9.15 -22.00
N SER A 4 -9.49 8.17 -22.44
CA SER A 4 -9.33 6.76 -22.03
C SER A 4 -7.93 6.22 -22.28
N THR A 5 -7.32 6.51 -23.44
CA THR A 5 -5.94 6.08 -23.75
C THR A 5 -4.86 6.83 -22.97
N ARG A 6 -5.19 8.00 -22.38
CA ARG A 6 -4.29 8.74 -21.48
C ARG A 6 -4.33 8.18 -20.06
N ILE A 7 -5.48 7.65 -19.63
CA ILE A 7 -5.70 7.19 -18.25
C ILE A 7 -5.37 5.70 -18.09
N ALA A 8 -5.84 4.85 -19.01
CA ALA A 8 -5.81 3.40 -18.87
C ALA A 8 -4.43 2.80 -18.50
N PRO A 9 -3.30 3.25 -19.08
CA PRO A 9 -1.99 2.71 -18.73
C PRO A 9 -1.57 2.97 -17.27
N ASN A 10 -2.18 3.97 -16.61
CA ASN A 10 -1.83 4.38 -15.25
C ASN A 10 -2.71 3.72 -14.18
N LEU A 11 -3.84 3.11 -14.57
CA LEU A 11 -4.82 2.55 -13.63
C LEU A 11 -4.27 1.42 -12.75
N PRO A 12 -3.45 0.47 -13.25
CA PRO A 12 -2.88 -0.56 -12.38
C PRO A 12 -2.10 0.04 -11.21
N TYR A 13 -1.17 0.95 -11.49
CA TYR A 13 -0.35 1.60 -10.46
C TYR A 13 -1.16 2.55 -9.57
N LEU A 14 -2.18 3.22 -10.12
CA LEU A 14 -3.11 4.00 -9.29
C LEU A 14 -3.84 3.11 -8.29
N ARG A 15 -4.27 1.90 -8.67
CA ARG A 15 -4.86 0.94 -7.73
C ARG A 15 -3.86 0.53 -6.65
N ARG A 16 -2.60 0.27 -7.00
CA ARG A 16 -1.56 -0.02 -6.00
C ARG A 16 -1.46 1.10 -4.97
N PHE A 17 -1.38 2.34 -5.43
CA PHE A 17 -1.38 3.51 -4.55
C PHE A 17 -2.64 3.60 -3.70
N ALA A 18 -3.83 3.47 -4.31
CA ALA A 18 -5.11 3.55 -3.62
C ALA A 18 -5.26 2.46 -2.55
N ARG A 19 -4.83 1.23 -2.84
CA ARG A 19 -4.82 0.11 -1.88
C ARG A 19 -3.85 0.37 -0.73
N ALA A 20 -2.66 0.89 -1.01
CA ALA A 20 -1.68 1.26 0.02
C ALA A 20 -2.19 2.40 0.93
N VAL A 21 -2.96 3.35 0.37
CA VAL A 21 -3.56 4.47 1.11
C VAL A 21 -4.80 4.05 1.90
N THR A 22 -5.55 3.04 1.45
CA THR A 22 -6.80 2.61 2.11
C THR A 22 -6.64 1.36 2.96
N GLY A 23 -5.51 0.66 2.86
CA GLY A 23 -5.21 -0.56 3.60
C GLY A 23 -5.99 -1.79 3.15
N SER A 24 -6.75 -1.72 2.06
CA SER A 24 -7.49 -2.87 1.53
C SER A 24 -7.68 -2.80 0.01
N GLN A 25 -7.74 -3.97 -0.62
CA GLN A 25 -8.06 -4.09 -2.04
C GLN A 25 -9.42 -3.45 -2.38
N SER A 26 -10.47 -3.84 -1.65
CA SER A 26 -11.85 -3.46 -1.93
C SER A 26 -12.05 -1.94 -1.84
N SER A 27 -11.52 -1.30 -0.81
CA SER A 27 -11.63 0.15 -0.64
C SER A 27 -10.83 0.89 -1.70
N GLY A 28 -9.57 0.50 -1.93
CA GLY A 28 -8.70 1.13 -2.93
C GLY A 28 -9.29 1.07 -4.33
N ASP A 29 -9.76 -0.11 -4.75
CA ASP A 29 -10.35 -0.30 -6.07
C ASP A 29 -11.69 0.44 -6.22
N ALA A 30 -12.48 0.54 -5.14
CA ALA A 30 -13.71 1.32 -5.13
C ALA A 30 -13.48 2.83 -5.31
N TYR A 31 -12.44 3.41 -4.69
CA TYR A 31 -12.09 4.82 -4.93
C TYR A 31 -11.62 5.06 -6.36
N VAL A 32 -10.85 4.13 -6.95
CA VAL A 32 -10.45 4.23 -8.35
C VAL A 32 -11.66 4.14 -9.28
N ALA A 33 -12.61 3.25 -9.01
CA ALA A 33 -13.86 3.16 -9.76
C ALA A 33 -14.68 4.44 -9.65
N ALA A 34 -14.86 5.00 -8.44
CA ALA A 34 -15.57 6.25 -8.22
C ALA A 34 -14.93 7.44 -8.96
N MET A 35 -13.59 7.49 -9.03
CA MET A 35 -12.87 8.49 -9.83
C MET A 35 -13.20 8.36 -11.32
N LEU A 36 -13.27 7.14 -11.84
CA LEU A 36 -13.63 6.89 -13.25
C LEU A 36 -15.10 7.24 -13.53
N GLU A 37 -16.02 6.95 -12.61
CA GLU A 37 -17.43 7.35 -12.72
C GLU A 37 -17.58 8.88 -12.75
N ALA A 38 -16.84 9.59 -11.90
CA ALA A 38 -16.81 11.05 -11.90
C ALA A 38 -16.30 11.60 -13.25
N LEU A 39 -15.27 10.99 -13.84
CA LEU A 39 -14.75 11.37 -15.15
C LEU A 39 -15.71 11.09 -16.31
N ILE A 40 -16.51 10.02 -16.20
CA ILE A 40 -17.56 9.72 -17.18
C ILE A 40 -18.68 10.75 -17.08
N ALA A 41 -19.03 11.19 -15.85
CA ALA A 41 -20.05 12.20 -15.62
C ALA A 41 -19.62 13.60 -16.10
N ASP A 42 -18.37 13.98 -15.86
CA ASP A 42 -17.80 15.24 -16.33
C ASP A 42 -16.31 15.08 -16.70
N ILE A 43 -16.02 15.08 -18.00
CA ILE A 43 -14.66 14.99 -18.53
C ILE A 43 -13.83 16.24 -18.17
N GLY A 44 -14.49 17.38 -17.93
CA GLY A 44 -13.85 18.66 -17.63
C GLY A 44 -13.11 18.69 -16.29
N ILE A 45 -13.36 17.73 -15.40
CA ILE A 45 -12.65 17.62 -14.11
C ILE A 45 -11.22 17.11 -14.28
N PHE A 46 -10.85 16.54 -15.42
CA PHE A 46 -9.52 15.96 -15.63
C PHE A 46 -8.45 17.07 -15.66
N PRO A 47 -7.51 17.11 -14.71
CA PRO A 47 -6.57 18.22 -14.59
C PRO A 47 -5.52 18.18 -15.72
N GLU A 48 -5.17 19.35 -16.24
CA GLU A 48 -4.03 19.51 -17.13
C GLU A 48 -2.75 19.70 -16.31
N CYS A 49 -1.91 18.67 -16.30
CA CYS A 49 -0.64 18.62 -15.58
C CYS A 49 0.53 18.37 -16.54
N THR A 50 1.74 18.40 -15.99
CA THR A 50 2.98 18.13 -16.74
C THR A 50 2.94 16.83 -17.55
N ASN A 51 2.32 15.77 -17.00
CA ASN A 51 2.08 14.53 -17.73
C ASN A 51 0.75 13.86 -17.31
N ASN A 52 0.28 12.91 -18.12
CA ASN A 52 -0.99 12.21 -17.88
C ASN A 52 -0.99 11.41 -16.57
N ARG A 53 0.17 10.92 -16.14
CA ARG A 53 0.31 10.14 -14.91
C ARG A 53 0.02 11.04 -13.69
N ILE A 54 0.63 12.21 -13.64
CA ILE A 54 0.39 13.24 -12.61
C ILE A 54 -1.07 13.66 -12.62
N SER A 55 -1.66 13.92 -13.80
CA SER A 55 -3.08 14.28 -13.91
C SER A 55 -4.01 13.25 -13.25
N VAL A 56 -3.76 11.96 -13.48
CA VAL A 56 -4.56 10.86 -12.92
C VAL A 56 -4.45 10.81 -11.39
N TYR A 57 -3.23 10.89 -10.85
CA TYR A 57 -3.02 10.83 -9.40
C TYR A 57 -3.53 12.10 -8.70
N LYS A 58 -3.37 13.26 -9.33
CA LYS A 58 -3.90 14.53 -8.81
C LYS A 58 -5.41 14.49 -8.67
N LEU A 59 -6.11 14.01 -9.70
CA LEU A 59 -7.55 13.87 -9.66
C LEU A 59 -7.98 12.89 -8.56
N PHE A 60 -7.30 11.73 -8.46
CA PHE A 60 -7.56 10.78 -7.39
C PHE A 60 -7.41 11.42 -6.01
N CYS A 61 -6.29 12.11 -5.73
CA CYS A 61 -6.05 12.74 -4.44
C CYS A 61 -7.07 13.85 -4.14
N GLN A 62 -7.47 14.64 -5.15
CA GLN A 62 -8.52 15.65 -4.99
C GLN A 62 -9.86 15.04 -4.57
N LEU A 63 -10.30 13.96 -5.22
CA LEU A 63 -11.56 13.30 -4.88
C LEU A 63 -11.48 12.55 -3.55
N PHE A 64 -10.33 11.93 -3.28
CA PHE A 64 -10.06 11.21 -2.03
C PHE A 64 -10.11 12.15 -0.82
N ASP A 65 -9.48 13.32 -0.92
CA ASP A 65 -9.49 14.32 0.15
C ASP A 65 -10.85 15.01 0.33
N GLN A 66 -11.68 15.10 -0.72
CA GLN A 66 -13.04 15.66 -0.62
C GLN A 66 -14.03 14.70 0.04
N THR A 67 -13.85 13.41 -0.18
CA THR A 67 -14.67 12.35 0.44
C THR A 67 -14.17 11.97 1.84
N THR A 68 -12.96 12.41 2.19
CA THR A 68 -12.36 12.27 3.52
C THR A 68 -12.57 13.56 4.32
N PRO A 69 -13.49 13.60 5.30
CA PRO A 69 -13.58 14.77 6.18
C PRO A 69 -12.23 15.01 6.88
N GLN A 70 -11.64 16.18 6.61
CA GLN A 70 -10.50 16.72 7.35
C GLN A 70 -10.95 16.98 8.79
N ILE A 71 -10.67 16.07 9.71
CA ILE A 71 -11.01 16.29 11.13
C ILE A 71 -9.93 17.17 11.76
N ALA A 72 -10.22 18.47 11.81
CA ALA A 72 -9.78 19.35 12.89
C ALA A 72 -10.99 19.67 13.78
N GLU A 73 -10.89 19.23 15.04
CA GLU A 73 -11.73 19.51 16.23
C GLU A 73 -13.17 18.94 16.35
N PRO A 74 -13.58 18.56 17.59
CA PRO A 74 -14.82 17.82 17.84
C PRO A 74 -16.02 18.74 18.09
N LEU A 75 -17.17 18.40 17.49
CA LEU A 75 -18.49 18.81 17.97
C LEU A 75 -19.22 17.60 18.57
N PRO A 76 -20.08 17.79 19.59
CA PRO A 76 -20.72 16.69 20.28
C PRO A 76 -22.08 16.31 19.67
N GLN A 77 -22.27 14.99 19.51
CA GLN A 77 -23.50 14.18 19.56
C GLN A 77 -23.86 13.44 18.26
N PHE A 78 -23.69 12.11 18.28
CA PHE A 78 -24.68 11.05 18.00
C PHE A 78 -23.97 9.77 17.52
N ASP A 79 -24.44 8.61 18.00
CA ASP A 79 -23.90 7.24 17.84
C ASP A 79 -23.53 6.79 16.41
N LEU A 80 -24.04 7.46 15.37
CA LEU A 80 -23.68 7.17 13.98
C LEU A 80 -22.26 7.64 13.65
N GLU A 81 -21.78 8.68 14.33
CA GLU A 81 -20.42 9.18 14.17
C GLU A 81 -19.38 8.23 14.71
N GLN A 82 -19.67 7.27 15.60
CA GLN A 82 -18.62 6.36 16.08
C GLN A 82 -18.20 5.36 15.00
N LYS A 83 -19.14 4.84 14.20
CA LYS A 83 -18.81 3.95 13.07
C LYS A 83 -18.15 4.71 11.92
N THR A 84 -18.56 5.96 11.69
CA THR A 84 -17.93 6.84 10.70
C THR A 84 -16.57 7.33 11.20
N ARG A 85 -16.41 7.74 12.47
CA ARG A 85 -15.13 8.12 13.11
C ARG A 85 -14.17 6.96 13.21
N ALA A 86 -14.62 5.74 13.50
CA ALA A 86 -13.77 4.56 13.43
C ALA A 86 -13.23 4.41 12.00
N LYS A 87 -14.11 4.44 10.99
CA LYS A 87 -13.69 4.47 9.56
C LYS A 87 -12.76 5.64 9.20
N LEU A 88 -12.91 6.80 9.83
CA LEU A 88 -12.11 8.01 9.58
C LEU A 88 -10.77 8.01 10.33
N SER A 89 -10.69 7.41 11.52
CA SER A 89 -9.45 7.22 12.29
C SER A 89 -8.50 6.19 11.65
N HIS A 90 -9.00 5.43 10.68
CA HIS A 90 -8.24 4.50 9.86
C HIS A 90 -7.66 5.12 8.58
N LEU A 91 -7.95 6.40 8.30
CA LEU A 91 -7.48 7.05 7.07
C LEU A 91 -6.07 7.60 7.23
N MET A 92 -5.29 7.42 6.18
CA MET A 92 -3.88 7.77 6.12
C MET A 92 -3.66 9.29 6.19
N PRO A 93 -2.82 9.79 7.11
CA PRO A 93 -2.36 11.18 7.12
C PRO A 93 -1.76 11.58 5.76
N ARG A 94 -1.94 12.84 5.35
CA ARG A 94 -1.35 13.39 4.11
C ARG A 94 0.17 13.19 4.04
N ALA A 95 0.85 13.21 5.18
CA ALA A 95 2.27 12.89 5.30
C ALA A 95 2.61 11.54 4.66
N ARG A 96 1.79 10.52 4.92
CA ARG A 96 2.00 9.19 4.37
C ARG A 96 1.63 9.09 2.88
N GLN A 97 0.63 9.85 2.42
CA GLN A 97 0.34 9.96 0.98
C GLN A 97 1.56 10.52 0.22
N ALA A 98 2.15 11.60 0.74
CA ALA A 98 3.38 12.20 0.19
C ALA A 98 4.52 11.17 0.12
N PHE A 99 4.74 10.43 1.21
CA PHE A 99 5.77 9.41 1.25
C PHE A 99 5.53 8.27 0.23
N LEU A 100 4.30 7.78 0.11
CA LEU A 100 3.95 6.71 -0.85
C LEU A 100 4.12 7.15 -2.31
N LEU A 101 3.80 8.41 -2.63
CA LEU A 101 4.00 8.96 -3.98
C LEU A 101 5.48 8.90 -4.40
N ILE A 102 6.40 9.18 -3.47
CA ILE A 102 7.84 9.09 -3.74
C ILE A 102 8.32 7.64 -3.70
N ALA A 103 8.13 6.96 -2.58
CA ALA A 103 8.78 5.69 -2.29
C ALA A 103 8.20 4.51 -3.11
N VAL A 104 6.89 4.49 -3.33
CA VAL A 104 6.20 3.38 -4.02
C VAL A 104 5.90 3.74 -5.47
N GLU A 105 5.40 4.95 -5.70
CA GLU A 105 5.03 5.39 -7.04
C GLU A 105 6.21 6.00 -7.82
N GLY A 106 7.33 6.31 -7.16
CA GLY A 106 8.55 6.75 -7.85
C GLY A 106 8.39 8.13 -8.50
N PHE A 107 7.46 8.95 -8.02
CA PHE A 107 7.42 10.38 -8.40
C PHE A 107 8.59 11.10 -7.75
N ASN A 108 9.08 12.15 -8.40
CA ASN A 108 10.02 13.07 -7.76
C ASN A 108 9.27 14.11 -6.88
N GLU A 109 10.00 14.89 -6.08
CA GLU A 109 9.40 15.89 -5.18
C GLU A 109 8.49 16.88 -5.92
N GLN A 110 8.90 17.37 -7.10
CA GLN A 110 8.12 18.35 -7.87
C GLN A 110 6.81 17.75 -8.39
N GLU A 111 6.86 16.51 -8.87
CA GLU A 111 5.67 15.79 -9.35
C GLU A 111 4.71 15.49 -8.20
N ALA A 112 5.21 15.01 -7.06
CA ALA A 112 4.38 14.73 -5.89
C ALA A 112 3.76 16.01 -5.30
N MET A 113 4.49 17.13 -5.31
CA MET A 113 3.94 18.45 -4.97
C MET A 113 2.82 18.88 -5.92
N GLU A 114 2.97 18.63 -7.22
CA GLU A 114 1.93 18.93 -8.22
C GLU A 114 0.66 18.09 -7.99
N ILE A 115 0.83 16.81 -7.63
CA ILE A 115 -0.24 15.86 -7.29
C ILE A 115 -1.00 16.32 -6.05
N LEU A 116 -0.28 16.62 -4.96
CA LEU A 116 -0.88 16.99 -3.68
C LEU A 116 -1.28 18.46 -3.58
N GLN A 117 -0.90 19.28 -4.56
CA GLN A 117 -1.12 20.73 -4.59
C GLN A 117 -0.51 21.45 -3.39
N LEU A 118 0.77 21.17 -3.12
CA LEU A 118 1.49 21.69 -1.96
C LEU A 118 2.66 22.59 -2.36
N SER A 119 3.02 23.50 -1.46
CA SER A 119 4.29 24.24 -1.58
C SER A 119 5.47 23.34 -1.20
N LEU A 120 6.69 23.75 -1.59
CA LEU A 120 7.90 22.97 -1.28
C LEU A 120 8.11 22.79 0.22
N ASN A 121 7.81 23.82 1.01
CA ASN A 121 7.98 23.79 2.45
C ASN A 121 6.98 22.81 3.07
N ASP A 122 5.70 22.93 2.74
CA ASP A 122 4.66 22.04 3.26
C ASP A 122 4.93 20.58 2.89
N PHE A 123 5.38 20.33 1.66
CA PHE A 123 5.70 18.98 1.20
C PHE A 123 6.89 18.37 1.97
N ARG A 124 7.93 19.16 2.24
CA ARG A 124 9.09 18.70 3.03
C ARG A 124 8.75 18.49 4.49
N ASP A 125 7.87 19.30 5.06
CA ASP A 125 7.37 19.12 6.41
C ASP A 125 6.60 17.80 6.51
N LEU A 126 5.71 17.52 5.55
CA LEU A 126 4.98 16.25 5.45
C LEU A 126 5.91 15.04 5.27
N LEU A 127 6.94 15.13 4.44
CA LEU A 127 7.91 14.04 4.29
C LEU A 127 8.72 13.80 5.57
N SER A 128 9.07 14.87 6.29
CA SER A 128 9.78 14.79 7.57
C SER A 128 8.91 14.15 8.65
N GLU A 129 7.63 14.52 8.70
CA GLU A 129 6.62 13.90 9.56
C GLU A 129 6.48 12.40 9.25
N ALA A 130 6.27 12.04 7.97
CA ALA A 130 6.15 10.65 7.57
C ALA A 130 7.41 9.83 7.91
N SER A 131 8.60 10.37 7.65
CA SER A 131 9.86 9.72 7.98
C SER A 131 10.00 9.47 9.49
N ARG A 132 9.58 10.42 10.32
CA ARG A 132 9.57 10.28 11.78
C ARG A 132 8.59 9.19 12.21
N ASP A 133 7.37 9.19 11.70
CA ASP A 133 6.35 8.18 12.04
C ASP A 133 6.82 6.77 11.68
N ILE A 134 7.39 6.60 10.48
CA ILE A 134 7.93 5.31 10.04
C ILE A 134 9.10 4.87 10.92
N SER A 135 9.96 5.81 11.35
CA SER A 135 11.11 5.49 12.19
C SER A 135 10.72 5.16 13.63
N GLN A 136 9.57 5.63 14.10
CA GLN A 136 9.03 5.32 15.43
C GLN A 136 8.27 3.99 15.49
N GLN A 137 8.15 3.31 14.34
CA GLN A 137 7.38 2.10 14.23
C GLN A 137 8.08 0.91 14.91
N VAL A 138 7.28 0.08 15.60
CA VAL A 138 7.80 -1.04 16.39
C VAL A 138 8.41 -2.10 15.45
N ALA A 139 9.62 -2.56 15.79
CA ALA A 139 10.25 -3.69 15.12
C ALA A 139 9.34 -4.92 15.15
N THR A 140 9.11 -5.55 13.99
CA THR A 140 8.30 -6.75 13.86
C THR A 140 9.15 -7.96 13.47
N ARG A 141 8.57 -9.15 13.65
CA ARG A 141 9.13 -10.43 13.26
C ARG A 141 8.57 -10.83 11.91
N ILE A 142 9.41 -10.88 10.88
CA ILE A 142 9.00 -11.13 9.50
C ILE A 142 9.41 -12.53 9.06
N MET A 143 8.48 -13.26 8.45
CA MET A 143 8.78 -14.48 7.70
C MET A 143 8.84 -14.16 6.21
N ILE A 144 9.82 -14.71 5.51
CA ILE A 144 9.98 -14.54 4.06
C ILE A 144 9.59 -15.87 3.39
N ILE A 145 8.84 -15.80 2.29
CA ILE A 145 8.53 -16.92 1.40
C ILE A 145 9.13 -16.58 0.03
N GLU A 146 10.25 -17.21 -0.29
CA GLU A 146 11.03 -16.94 -1.51
C GLU A 146 11.93 -18.16 -1.79
N ASP A 147 11.88 -18.69 -3.00
CA ASP A 147 12.63 -19.86 -3.42
C ASP A 147 13.99 -19.51 -4.02
N GLU A 148 14.14 -18.30 -4.59
CA GLU A 148 15.39 -17.84 -5.17
C GLU A 148 16.37 -17.37 -4.06
N PRO A 149 17.50 -18.06 -3.81
CA PRO A 149 18.34 -17.78 -2.63
C PRO A 149 18.92 -16.37 -2.60
N LEU A 150 19.30 -15.82 -3.76
CA LEU A 150 19.86 -14.47 -3.85
C LEU A 150 18.80 -13.41 -3.53
N ILE A 151 17.59 -13.58 -4.03
CA ILE A 151 16.47 -12.68 -3.78
C ILE A 151 16.08 -12.73 -2.30
N ALA A 152 16.02 -13.94 -1.73
CA ALA A 152 15.74 -14.14 -0.31
C ALA A 152 16.77 -13.43 0.58
N MET A 153 18.06 -13.53 0.24
CA MET A 153 19.14 -12.83 0.95
C MET A 153 19.03 -11.30 0.83
N ASP A 154 18.68 -10.78 -0.35
CA ASP A 154 18.51 -9.34 -0.57
C ASP A 154 17.34 -8.80 0.27
N ILE A 155 16.21 -9.51 0.31
CA ILE A 155 15.05 -9.14 1.13
C ILE A 155 15.41 -9.22 2.61
N GLU A 156 16.09 -10.29 3.05
CA GLU A 156 16.51 -10.48 4.45
C GLU A 156 17.39 -9.31 4.93
N GLN A 157 18.45 -8.98 4.19
CA GLN A 157 19.33 -7.86 4.52
C GLN A 157 18.59 -6.53 4.56
N LEU A 158 17.69 -6.31 3.61
CA LEU A 158 16.88 -5.10 3.58
C LEU A 158 15.96 -5.01 4.81
N VAL A 159 15.24 -6.07 5.12
CA VAL A 159 14.34 -6.15 6.28
C VAL A 159 15.11 -5.92 7.59
N GLU A 160 16.28 -6.55 7.74
CA GLU A 160 17.13 -6.36 8.93
C GLU A 160 17.69 -4.94 9.02
N SER A 161 18.07 -4.32 7.89
CA SER A 161 18.54 -2.92 7.85
C SER A 161 17.47 -1.91 8.27
N LEU A 162 16.19 -2.27 8.11
CA LEU A 162 15.04 -1.49 8.56
C LEU A 162 14.72 -1.70 10.05
N GLY A 163 15.49 -2.55 10.75
CA GLY A 163 15.34 -2.83 12.18
C GLY A 163 14.32 -3.92 12.51
N HIS A 164 13.85 -4.67 11.52
CA HIS A 164 12.97 -5.82 11.73
C HIS A 164 13.79 -7.11 11.89
N GLN A 165 13.17 -8.16 12.43
CA GLN A 165 13.82 -9.45 12.62
C GLN A 165 13.27 -10.48 11.63
N VAL A 166 14.13 -11.10 10.83
CA VAL A 166 13.73 -12.24 10.00
C VAL A 166 13.72 -13.51 10.86
N VAL A 167 12.56 -14.18 10.95
CA VAL A 167 12.40 -15.41 11.76
C VAL A 167 12.69 -16.70 11.00
N GLY A 168 12.81 -16.58 9.68
CA GLY A 168 13.13 -17.66 8.76
C GLY A 168 12.63 -17.38 7.36
N ILE A 169 13.16 -18.16 6.42
CA ILE A 169 12.87 -18.10 5.00
C ILE A 169 12.34 -19.48 4.60
N ALA A 170 11.14 -19.51 4.03
CA ALA A 170 10.53 -20.70 3.46
C ALA A 170 10.65 -20.69 1.94
N ARG A 171 10.97 -21.83 1.33
CA ARG A 171 11.15 -21.96 -0.12
C ARG A 171 10.00 -22.66 -0.82
N THR A 172 9.12 -23.28 -0.05
CA THR A 172 7.95 -24.02 -0.55
C THR A 172 6.73 -23.71 0.31
N ARG A 173 5.54 -23.98 -0.22
CA ARG A 173 4.27 -23.87 0.51
C ARG A 173 4.28 -24.63 1.84
N ASP A 174 4.73 -25.89 1.83
CA ASP A 174 4.75 -26.74 3.03
C ASP A 174 5.73 -26.21 4.09
N GLU A 175 6.89 -25.71 3.66
CA GLU A 175 7.84 -25.05 4.57
C GLU A 175 7.23 -23.79 5.18
N ALA A 176 6.52 -22.97 4.40
CA ALA A 176 5.91 -21.73 4.86
C ALA A 176 4.87 -22.00 5.96
N VAL A 177 3.95 -22.95 5.74
CA VAL A 177 2.92 -23.31 6.72
C VAL A 177 3.55 -23.85 8.01
N ASN A 178 4.57 -24.71 7.90
CA ASN A 178 5.26 -25.27 9.07
C ASN A 178 6.06 -24.21 9.84
N LEU A 179 6.77 -23.34 9.13
CA LEU A 179 7.56 -22.26 9.70
C LEU A 179 6.66 -21.23 10.40
N TYR A 180 5.53 -20.88 9.78
CA TYR A 180 4.53 -19.99 10.36
C TYR A 180 4.02 -20.52 11.71
N LYS A 181 3.59 -21.79 11.76
CA LYS A 181 3.12 -22.45 12.99
C LYS A 181 4.16 -22.44 14.11
N LYS A 182 5.44 -22.62 13.76
CA LYS A 182 6.56 -22.69 14.70
C LYS A 182 6.99 -21.31 15.22
N GLN A 183 7.08 -20.33 14.33
CA GLN A 183 7.69 -19.03 14.65
C GLN A 183 6.68 -17.97 15.03
N ARG A 184 5.41 -18.07 14.57
CA ARG A 184 4.36 -17.05 14.76
C ARG A 184 4.88 -15.63 14.41
N PRO A 185 5.24 -15.39 13.14
CA PRO A 185 5.68 -14.07 12.69
C PRO A 185 4.55 -13.04 12.80
N GLY A 186 4.91 -11.75 12.93
CA GLY A 186 3.96 -10.64 12.91
C GLY A 186 3.62 -10.16 11.50
N MET A 187 4.40 -10.56 10.48
CA MET A 187 4.20 -10.19 9.07
C MET A 187 4.81 -11.24 8.14
N ILE A 188 4.27 -11.36 6.93
CA ILE A 188 4.84 -12.17 5.85
C ILE A 188 5.23 -11.28 4.65
N LEU A 189 6.42 -11.52 4.12
CA LEU A 189 6.82 -11.12 2.77
C LEU A 189 6.82 -12.37 1.88
N ALA A 190 6.06 -12.38 0.79
CA ALA A 190 5.93 -13.58 -0.04
C ALA A 190 6.12 -13.26 -1.52
N ASP A 191 6.96 -14.02 -2.22
CA ASP A 191 6.86 -14.11 -3.67
C ASP A 191 5.52 -14.72 -4.06
N ILE A 192 4.97 -14.27 -5.17
CA ILE A 192 3.77 -14.79 -5.79
C ILE A 192 4.05 -16.10 -6.53
N GLN A 193 5.23 -16.25 -7.16
CA GLN A 193 5.61 -17.45 -7.91
C GLN A 193 6.76 -18.17 -7.22
N LEU A 194 6.62 -19.49 -7.03
CA LEU A 194 7.66 -20.35 -6.47
C LEU A 194 8.11 -21.41 -7.52
N ALA A 195 9.36 -21.89 -7.43
CA ALA A 195 10.00 -22.80 -8.40
C ALA A 195 9.23 -24.10 -8.70
N ASP A 196 8.41 -24.59 -7.78
CA ASP A 196 7.62 -25.81 -7.94
C ASP A 196 6.30 -25.59 -8.71
N ASN A 197 6.11 -24.40 -9.29
CA ASN A 197 4.83 -23.90 -9.84
C ASN A 197 3.73 -23.79 -8.78
N SER A 198 4.06 -23.90 -7.49
CA SER A 198 3.13 -23.50 -6.45
C SER A 198 3.05 -21.98 -6.38
N SER A 199 1.93 -21.51 -5.87
CA SER A 199 1.64 -20.09 -5.71
C SER A 199 1.94 -19.70 -4.28
N GLY A 200 2.79 -18.71 -4.07
CA GLY A 200 2.98 -18.14 -2.73
C GLY A 200 1.71 -17.48 -2.20
N ILE A 201 0.78 -17.08 -3.09
CA ILE A 201 -0.57 -16.66 -2.70
C ILE A 201 -1.33 -17.82 -2.04
N ASP A 202 -1.21 -19.05 -2.55
CA ASP A 202 -1.89 -20.22 -1.96
C ASP A 202 -1.29 -20.56 -0.59
N ALA A 203 0.03 -20.49 -0.48
CA ALA A 203 0.72 -20.69 0.80
C ALA A 203 0.29 -19.67 1.86
N VAL A 204 0.14 -18.40 1.46
CA VAL A 204 -0.37 -17.34 2.31
C VAL A 204 -1.84 -17.58 2.67
N ASN A 205 -2.68 -17.96 1.71
CA ASN A 205 -4.10 -18.21 1.96
C ASN A 205 -4.31 -19.30 3.01
N ASP A 206 -3.56 -20.41 2.95
CA ASP A 206 -3.60 -21.47 3.97
C ASP A 206 -3.25 -20.96 5.37
N ILE A 207 -2.32 -20.01 5.46
CA ILE A 207 -1.92 -19.38 6.72
C ILE A 207 -3.02 -18.46 7.24
N LEU A 208 -3.62 -17.67 6.34
CA LEU A 208 -4.67 -16.70 6.66
C LEU A 208 -6.02 -17.33 7.02
N GLU A 209 -6.24 -18.62 6.72
CA GLU A 209 -7.40 -19.36 7.24
C GLU A 209 -7.43 -19.43 8.77
N ALA A 210 -6.25 -19.38 9.41
CA ALA A 210 -6.11 -19.54 10.85
C ALA A 210 -5.93 -18.21 11.61
N ASP A 211 -5.24 -17.23 11.02
CA ASP A 211 -4.89 -15.97 11.68
C ASP A 211 -4.93 -14.79 10.69
N GLU A 212 -5.37 -13.61 11.15
CA GLU A 212 -5.25 -12.37 10.40
C GLU A 212 -3.88 -11.72 10.64
N ILE A 213 -2.99 -11.81 9.65
CA ILE A 213 -1.67 -11.17 9.69
C ILE A 213 -1.40 -10.37 8.42
N PRO A 214 -0.64 -9.27 8.50
CA PRO A 214 -0.30 -8.48 7.32
C PRO A 214 0.63 -9.27 6.39
N VAL A 215 0.29 -9.24 5.10
CA VAL A 215 1.09 -9.86 4.04
C VAL A 215 1.40 -8.84 2.97
N ILE A 216 2.67 -8.82 2.56
CA ILE A 216 3.16 -8.04 1.43
C ILE A 216 3.65 -9.04 0.38
N PHE A 217 3.09 -8.92 -0.82
CA PHE A 217 3.47 -9.76 -1.93
C PHE A 217 4.56 -9.11 -2.78
N ILE A 218 5.41 -9.93 -3.37
CA ILE A 218 6.55 -9.52 -4.19
C ILE A 218 6.36 -10.10 -5.59
N THR A 219 6.56 -9.28 -6.63
CA THR A 219 6.50 -9.76 -8.03
C THR A 219 7.27 -8.87 -8.99
N ALA A 220 7.70 -9.45 -10.12
CA ALA A 220 8.23 -8.71 -11.26
C ALA A 220 7.14 -8.07 -12.14
N PHE A 221 5.86 -8.50 -12.03
CA PHE A 221 4.76 -8.06 -12.90
C PHE A 221 3.54 -7.60 -12.08
N PRO A 222 3.65 -6.48 -11.33
CA PRO A 222 2.59 -6.01 -10.44
C PRO A 222 1.27 -5.73 -11.17
N GLU A 223 1.31 -5.30 -12.43
CA GLU A 223 0.13 -4.96 -13.23
C GLU A 223 -0.86 -6.12 -13.42
N ARG A 224 -0.39 -7.38 -13.33
CA ARG A 224 -1.24 -8.58 -13.43
C ARG A 224 -2.10 -8.83 -12.18
N LEU A 225 -1.81 -8.10 -11.10
CA LEU A 225 -2.45 -8.19 -9.79
C LEU A 225 -3.04 -6.85 -9.36
N LEU A 226 -3.21 -5.94 -10.32
CA LEU A 226 -3.80 -4.62 -10.15
C LEU A 226 -4.93 -4.42 -11.16
N THR A 227 -5.63 -5.50 -11.50
CA THR A 227 -6.76 -5.49 -12.44
C THR A 227 -8.02 -4.95 -11.79
N GLY A 228 -8.21 -5.20 -10.50
CA GLY A 228 -9.43 -4.88 -9.75
C GLY A 228 -10.63 -5.75 -10.12
N GLU A 229 -10.43 -6.86 -10.85
CA GLU A 229 -11.52 -7.72 -11.35
C GLU A 229 -11.72 -9.00 -10.53
N ARG A 230 -10.77 -9.30 -9.63
CA ARG A 230 -10.73 -10.53 -8.82
C ARG A 230 -10.05 -10.24 -7.48
N PRO A 231 -10.08 -11.16 -6.51
CA PRO A 231 -9.26 -11.04 -5.30
C PRO A 231 -7.78 -10.92 -5.66
N GLU A 232 -7.13 -9.85 -5.19
CA GLU A 232 -5.75 -9.49 -5.46
C GLU A 232 -5.08 -8.93 -4.19
N PRO A 233 -3.75 -9.01 -4.08
CA PRO A 233 -3.01 -8.43 -2.97
C PRO A 233 -3.28 -6.94 -2.71
N THR A 234 -3.37 -6.57 -1.44
CA THR A 234 -3.43 -5.18 -0.99
C THR A 234 -2.07 -4.49 -1.14
N PHE A 235 -1.00 -5.13 -0.66
CA PHE A 235 0.35 -4.57 -0.69
C PHE A 235 1.25 -5.36 -1.64
N LEU A 236 1.89 -4.65 -2.56
CA LEU A 236 2.71 -5.21 -3.63
C LEU A 236 4.05 -4.48 -3.74
N VAL A 237 5.14 -5.22 -3.60
CA VAL A 237 6.51 -4.78 -3.88
C VAL A 237 6.90 -5.27 -5.28
N THR A 238 7.52 -4.39 -6.06
CA THR A 238 8.02 -4.73 -7.39
C THR A 238 9.49 -5.13 -7.34
N LYS A 239 9.86 -6.23 -8.03
CA LYS A 239 11.26 -6.59 -8.30
C LYS A 239 11.79 -5.77 -9.48
N PRO A 240 13.03 -5.25 -9.46
CA PRO A 240 14.01 -5.29 -8.36
C PRO A 240 13.65 -4.35 -7.21
N PHE A 241 14.07 -4.71 -5.99
CA PHE A 241 13.66 -4.01 -4.77
C PHE A 241 14.21 -2.59 -4.69
N ASN A 242 13.32 -1.65 -4.38
CA ASN A 242 13.70 -0.35 -3.85
C ASN A 242 13.57 -0.37 -2.32
N PRO A 243 14.65 -0.12 -1.55
CA PRO A 243 14.59 -0.06 -0.10
C PRO A 243 13.49 0.84 0.46
N ASP A 244 13.26 2.00 -0.16
CA ASP A 244 12.24 2.96 0.27
C ASP A 244 10.84 2.40 0.04
N MET A 245 10.61 1.68 -1.07
CA MET A 245 9.32 1.04 -1.36
C MET A 245 9.00 -0.03 -0.32
N VAL A 246 9.96 -0.88 0.01
CA VAL A 246 9.78 -1.95 1.01
C VAL A 246 9.53 -1.34 2.39
N LYS A 247 10.32 -0.34 2.78
CA LYS A 247 10.12 0.42 4.02
C LYS A 247 8.72 1.02 4.09
N ALA A 248 8.25 1.64 3.00
CA ALA A 248 6.93 2.25 2.93
C ALA A 248 5.82 1.22 3.13
N LEU A 249 5.88 0.10 2.42
CA LEU A 249 4.82 -0.90 2.44
C LEU A 249 4.80 -1.69 3.76
N ILE A 250 5.96 -2.00 4.35
CA ILE A 250 6.04 -2.58 5.69
C ILE A 250 5.41 -1.62 6.71
N SER A 251 5.76 -0.33 6.65
CA SER A 251 5.18 0.66 7.54
C SER A 251 3.65 0.75 7.38
N GLN A 252 3.14 0.71 6.15
CA GLN A 252 1.69 0.73 5.92
C GLN A 252 0.99 -0.50 6.47
N ALA A 253 1.48 -1.68 6.12
CA ALA A 253 0.82 -2.92 6.52
C ALA A 253 0.73 -3.06 8.05
N LEU A 254 1.78 -2.68 8.76
CA LEU A 254 1.80 -2.65 10.24
C LEU A 254 0.89 -1.56 10.84
N PHE A 255 0.80 -0.37 10.22
CA PHE A 255 -0.10 0.70 10.71
C PHE A 255 -1.57 0.28 10.64
N PHE A 256 -1.98 -0.34 9.54
CA PHE A 256 -3.35 -0.85 9.41
C PHE A 256 -3.61 -2.01 10.40
N GLN A 257 -2.62 -2.87 10.66
CA GLN A 257 -2.75 -3.94 11.65
C GLN A 257 -2.91 -3.40 13.09
N GLU A 258 -2.12 -2.40 13.48
CA GLU A 258 -2.22 -1.78 14.81
C GLU A 258 -3.59 -1.13 15.01
N ASN A 259 -4.09 -0.44 13.98
CA ASN A 259 -5.38 0.22 14.03
C ASN A 259 -6.55 -0.77 14.05
N ALA A 260 -6.47 -1.89 13.33
CA ALA A 260 -7.47 -2.95 13.40
C ALA A 260 -7.52 -3.58 14.81
N SER A 261 -6.36 -3.79 15.41
CA SER A 261 -6.23 -4.39 16.76
C SER A 261 -6.76 -3.48 17.87
N LYS A 262 -6.77 -2.15 17.69
CA LYS A 262 -7.32 -1.18 18.64
C LYS A 262 -8.84 -1.05 18.60
N VAL A 263 -9.48 -1.51 17.53
CA VAL A 263 -10.93 -1.38 17.30
C VAL A 263 -11.67 -2.70 17.59
N ALA A 264 -10.96 -3.83 17.60
CA ALA A 264 -11.47 -5.13 18.04
C ALA A 264 -11.56 -5.23 19.58
#